data_AF-A0A1X1Q625-F1
#
_entry.id   AF-A0A1X1Q625-F1
#
_cell.length_a   1.000
_cell.length_b   1.000
_cell.length_c   1.000
_cell.angle_alpha   90.00
_cell.angle_beta   90.00
_cell.angle_gamma   90.00
#
_symmetry.space_group_name_H-M   'P 1'
#
loop_
_entity.id
_entity.type
_entity.pdbx_description
1 polymer ?
#
loop_
_entity_poly.entity_id
_entity_poly.type
_entity_poly.pdbx_seq_one_letter_code
_entity_poly.pdbx_strand_id
1 'polypeptide(L)'
;MTKYVFDQFTVGSSNRMAYSLAFDMATNPDIKHNPIYLYGGIGVGKTHLLRAIGNEFIKKNPDNKVIYTTVQQFTEEMVNALRDNNMDKFRLKYSNVSLLLMDEIQSLVYRQRTTKELLLILNEMKKANGRIVFSGNCPHNMIGKKYDEKKWLEKNLHIKLSSKSIAVIHKPDLETRIAFLKGKAEIKNINVGDDVIQYLANNIDSNMRELNGVLETVMGYAELLQSDITTDLAAKALQGFLANSSGNVIPQVDTKNEINEDKTSNFAHFLISEVVANPGGKYNPVYLYGDTGAGKTHLLHDIGDEFKKNNPEKAVVYTTGGEFTEELIGSVRDNKIEIFLKKYRNADLLLLDDIQLCSRRLPIQEGLRNIFDAVMDANNQIVISGDCPPYKSRGLLEELRSRFSGGVVVNMNRYRLKEKLDNNVQDIWGEKR
;
A
#
# COMPACT_ATOMS: atom_id res chain seq x y z
N MET A 1 8.35 5.28 15.59
CA MET A 1 7.26 4.91 14.66
C MET A 1 6.13 5.92 14.86
N THR A 2 5.93 6.85 13.93
CA THR A 2 4.93 7.95 14.05
C THR A 2 3.73 7.79 13.11
N LYS A 3 3.74 6.78 12.22
CA LYS A 3 2.59 6.41 11.38
C LYS A 3 1.81 5.26 12.03
N TYR A 4 0.47 5.28 11.89
CA TYR A 4 -0.49 4.26 12.37
C TYR A 4 -0.68 4.21 13.89
N VAL A 5 -1.40 5.18 14.44
CA VAL A 5 -1.82 5.22 15.86
C VAL A 5 -3.33 4.95 16.00
N PHE A 6 -3.79 4.60 17.21
CA PHE A 6 -5.21 4.34 17.46
C PHE A 6 -6.09 5.56 17.15
N ASP A 7 -5.62 6.77 17.47
CA ASP A 7 -6.35 8.03 17.23
C ASP A 7 -6.67 8.27 15.75
N GLN A 8 -5.88 7.68 14.83
CA GLN A 8 -6.10 7.78 13.38
C GLN A 8 -6.93 6.61 12.83
N PHE A 9 -7.39 5.68 13.67
CA PHE A 9 -8.18 4.53 13.25
C PHE A 9 -9.67 4.81 13.47
N THR A 10 -10.44 4.90 12.39
CA THR A 10 -11.88 5.09 12.45
C THR A 10 -12.58 3.82 12.93
N VAL A 11 -13.19 3.89 14.11
CA VAL A 11 -13.93 2.78 14.72
C VAL A 11 -15.38 2.78 14.24
N GLY A 12 -15.85 1.63 13.78
CA GLY A 12 -17.21 1.41 13.30
C GLY A 12 -17.71 0.01 13.64
N SER A 13 -18.95 -0.31 13.25
CA SER A 13 -19.57 -1.61 13.58
C SER A 13 -18.75 -2.79 13.06
N SER A 14 -18.14 -2.64 11.88
CA SER A 14 -17.36 -3.65 11.15
C SER A 14 -16.01 -4.00 11.77
N ASN A 15 -15.48 -3.15 12.66
CA ASN A 15 -14.12 -3.29 13.21
C ASN A 15 -14.03 -3.07 14.73
N ARG A 16 -15.14 -2.72 15.41
CA ARG A 16 -15.18 -2.40 16.84
C ARG A 16 -14.56 -3.47 17.73
N MET A 17 -14.88 -4.75 17.48
CA MET A 17 -14.34 -5.85 18.28
C MET A 17 -12.82 -5.98 18.12
N ALA A 18 -12.32 -5.87 16.88
CA ALA A 18 -10.89 -5.91 16.61
C ALA A 18 -10.15 -4.72 17.23
N TYR A 19 -10.74 -3.53 17.15
CA TYR A 19 -10.21 -2.33 17.81
C TYR A 19 -10.13 -2.50 19.33
N SER A 20 -11.22 -2.93 19.99
CA SER A 20 -11.24 -3.11 21.45
C SER A 20 -10.22 -4.15 21.91
N LEU A 21 -10.09 -5.26 21.17
CA LEU A 21 -9.12 -6.31 21.47
C LEU A 21 -7.67 -5.83 21.27
N ALA A 22 -7.41 -5.07 20.20
CA ALA A 22 -6.12 -4.44 19.95
C ALA A 22 -5.77 -3.43 21.06
N PHE A 23 -6.72 -2.59 21.45
CA PHE A 23 -6.52 -1.58 22.48
C PHE A 23 -6.26 -2.22 23.86
N ASP A 24 -7.01 -3.27 24.24
CA ASP A 24 -6.75 -4.03 25.47
C ASP A 24 -5.34 -4.64 25.46
N MET A 25 -4.92 -5.23 24.33
CA MET A 25 -3.58 -5.79 24.15
C MET A 25 -2.47 -4.75 24.28
N ALA A 26 -2.72 -3.51 23.89
CA ALA A 26 -1.73 -2.44 23.98
C ALA A 26 -1.70 -1.78 25.37
N THR A 27 -2.83 -1.72 26.06
CA THR A 27 -3.01 -0.82 27.20
C THR A 27 -3.14 -1.51 28.55
N ASN A 28 -3.66 -2.74 28.60
CA ASN A 28 -3.98 -3.42 29.84
C ASN A 28 -2.77 -4.23 30.34
N PRO A 29 -2.28 -4.04 31.57
CA PRO A 29 -1.19 -4.84 32.13
C PRO A 29 -1.57 -6.32 32.27
N ASP A 30 -2.81 -6.60 32.66
CA ASP A 30 -3.34 -7.95 32.88
C ASP A 30 -3.98 -8.49 31.59
N ILE A 31 -3.17 -9.17 30.77
CA ILE A 31 -3.60 -9.63 29.46
C ILE A 31 -4.60 -10.78 29.61
N LYS A 32 -5.87 -10.52 29.29
CA LYS A 32 -6.93 -11.54 29.31
C LYS A 32 -6.81 -12.52 28.15
N HIS A 33 -6.28 -12.06 27.02
CA HIS A 33 -6.20 -12.82 25.77
C HIS A 33 -4.80 -12.73 25.16
N ASN A 34 -4.04 -13.81 25.24
CA ASN A 34 -2.71 -13.93 24.61
C ASN A 34 -2.51 -15.35 24.07
N PRO A 35 -2.23 -15.54 22.77
CA PRO A 35 -2.11 -14.53 21.72
C PRO A 35 -3.45 -13.99 21.24
N ILE A 36 -3.39 -12.91 20.45
CA ILE A 36 -4.53 -12.40 19.67
C ILE A 36 -4.32 -12.69 18.18
N TYR A 37 -5.39 -13.00 17.45
CA TYR A 37 -5.41 -13.14 16.00
C TYR A 37 -6.43 -12.19 15.37
N LEU A 38 -5.94 -11.23 14.57
CA LEU A 38 -6.76 -10.33 13.78
C LEU A 38 -6.80 -10.81 12.32
N TYR A 39 -7.98 -10.93 11.72
CA TYR A 39 -8.06 -11.31 10.31
C TYR A 39 -9.14 -10.55 9.55
N GLY A 40 -8.99 -10.48 8.22
CA GLY A 40 -9.91 -9.75 7.36
C GLY A 40 -9.35 -9.54 5.95
N GLY A 41 -10.18 -9.02 5.06
CA GLY A 41 -9.84 -8.77 3.65
C GLY A 41 -8.74 -7.71 3.46
N ILE A 42 -8.46 -7.39 2.20
CA ILE A 42 -7.42 -6.41 1.84
C ILE A 42 -7.89 -5.00 2.21
N GLY A 43 -6.98 -4.17 2.73
CA GLY A 43 -7.24 -2.75 3.00
C GLY A 43 -8.25 -2.45 4.12
N VAL A 44 -8.61 -3.43 4.96
CA VAL A 44 -9.56 -3.22 6.09
C VAL A 44 -8.92 -2.67 7.36
N GLY A 45 -7.59 -2.50 7.40
CA GLY A 45 -6.88 -1.88 8.54
C GLY A 45 -6.14 -2.84 9.48
N LYS A 46 -5.92 -4.12 9.11
CA LYS A 46 -5.15 -5.08 9.91
C LYS A 46 -3.77 -4.56 10.32
N THR A 47 -2.96 -4.16 9.34
CA THR A 47 -1.61 -3.64 9.57
C THR A 47 -1.62 -2.34 10.36
N HIS A 48 -2.64 -1.49 10.18
CA HIS A 48 -2.82 -0.28 11.01
C HIS A 48 -3.00 -0.67 12.46
N LEU A 49 -3.94 -1.56 12.78
CA LEU A 49 -4.16 -2.01 14.17
C LEU A 49 -2.92 -2.66 14.76
N LEU A 50 -2.23 -3.55 14.03
CA LEU A 50 -0.97 -4.15 14.51
C LEU A 50 0.04 -3.08 14.93
N ARG A 51 0.27 -2.10 14.06
CA ARG A 51 1.23 -1.02 14.33
C ARG A 51 0.76 -0.08 15.45
N ALA A 52 -0.54 0.20 15.53
CA ALA A 52 -1.13 1.01 16.60
C ALA A 52 -0.93 0.34 17.97
N ILE A 53 -1.06 -0.98 18.06
CA ILE A 53 -0.73 -1.74 19.28
C ILE A 53 0.71 -1.48 19.68
N GLY A 54 1.66 -1.65 18.75
CA GLY A 54 3.08 -1.44 19.02
C GLY A 54 3.42 -0.02 19.45
N ASN A 55 2.88 0.98 18.75
CA ASN A 55 3.07 2.39 19.05
C ASN A 55 2.57 2.75 20.45
N GLU A 56 1.36 2.32 20.80
CA GLU A 56 0.77 2.60 22.11
C GLU A 56 1.51 1.84 23.23
N PHE A 57 1.98 0.62 22.94
CA PHE A 57 2.75 -0.19 23.90
C PHE A 57 4.11 0.42 24.23
N ILE A 58 4.79 1.02 23.25
CA ILE A 58 6.04 1.79 23.44
C ILE A 58 5.75 3.11 24.15
N LYS A 59 4.66 3.81 23.78
CA LYS A 59 4.27 5.09 24.39
C LYS A 59 4.05 4.95 25.90
N LYS A 60 3.48 3.84 26.36
CA LYS A 60 3.26 3.57 27.79
C LYS A 60 4.53 3.25 28.56
N ASN A 61 5.47 2.54 27.94
CA ASN A 61 6.76 2.25 28.55
C ASN A 61 7.84 2.17 27.45
N PRO A 62 8.70 3.19 27.33
CA PRO A 62 9.77 3.23 26.33
C PRO A 62 10.78 2.09 26.42
N ASP A 63 10.92 1.44 27.57
CA ASP A 63 11.83 0.30 27.77
C ASP A 63 11.30 -1.01 27.16
N ASN A 64 10.03 -1.02 26.72
CA ASN A 64 9.43 -2.19 26.09
C ASN A 64 10.12 -2.51 24.75
N LYS A 65 10.62 -3.74 24.64
CA LYS A 65 11.11 -4.28 23.37
C LYS A 65 9.93 -4.75 22.54
N VAL A 66 9.68 -4.08 21.42
CA VAL A 66 8.59 -4.41 20.49
C VAL A 66 9.18 -4.76 19.12
N ILE A 67 8.72 -5.88 18.55
CA ILE A 67 9.05 -6.25 17.17
C ILE A 67 7.77 -6.32 16.35
N TYR A 68 7.74 -5.54 15.28
CA TYR A 68 6.84 -5.76 14.14
C TYR A 68 7.61 -6.46 13.03
N THR A 69 7.06 -7.55 12.49
CA THR A 69 7.67 -8.29 11.38
C THR A 69 6.58 -8.93 10.52
N THR A 70 6.85 -9.12 9.24
CA THR A 70 6.06 -10.06 8.42
C THR A 70 6.67 -11.46 8.49
N VAL A 71 5.89 -12.50 8.23
CA VAL A 71 6.43 -13.87 8.12
C VAL A 71 7.57 -13.97 7.11
N GLN A 72 7.50 -13.18 6.03
CA GLN A 72 8.53 -13.17 5.02
C GLN A 72 9.84 -12.59 5.57
N GLN A 73 9.80 -11.41 6.20
CA GLN A 73 10.96 -10.79 6.83
C GLN A 73 11.57 -11.72 7.88
N PHE A 74 10.73 -12.33 8.73
CA PHE A 74 11.17 -13.33 9.70
C PHE A 74 11.89 -14.52 9.03
N THR A 75 11.36 -15.02 7.91
CA THR A 75 11.99 -16.12 7.15
C THR A 75 13.34 -15.68 6.55
N GLU A 76 13.40 -14.49 5.96
CA GLU A 76 14.63 -13.93 5.37
C GLU A 76 15.72 -13.81 6.45
N GLU A 77 15.39 -13.22 7.60
CA GLU A 77 16.33 -13.11 8.72
C GLU A 77 16.78 -14.46 9.27
N MET A 78 15.87 -15.44 9.38
CA MET A 78 16.20 -16.79 9.82
C MET A 78 17.18 -17.47 8.83
N VAL A 79 16.93 -17.35 7.53
CA VAL A 79 17.80 -17.92 6.49
C VAL A 79 19.19 -17.29 6.53
N ASN A 80 19.28 -15.97 6.73
CA ASN A 80 20.57 -15.29 6.86
C ASN A 80 21.31 -15.72 8.12
N ALA A 81 20.61 -15.81 9.26
CA ALA A 81 21.21 -16.31 10.49
C ALA A 81 21.71 -17.76 10.38
N LEU A 82 21.04 -18.60 9.58
CA LEU A 82 21.51 -19.95 9.25
C LEU A 82 22.78 -19.95 8.41
N ARG A 83 22.88 -19.04 7.42
CA ARG A 83 24.08 -18.90 6.57
C ARG A 83 25.28 -18.42 7.38
N ASP A 84 25.04 -17.47 8.29
CA ASP A 84 26.10 -16.83 9.08
C ASP A 84 26.44 -17.59 10.38
N ASN A 85 25.87 -18.78 10.60
CA ASN A 85 25.98 -19.54 11.86
C ASN A 85 25.60 -18.74 13.13
N ASN A 86 24.66 -17.81 13.01
CA ASN A 86 24.24 -16.87 14.07
C ASN A 86 22.79 -17.11 14.54
N MET A 87 22.32 -18.36 14.50
CA MET A 87 20.95 -18.72 14.89
C MET A 87 20.61 -18.35 16.34
N ASP A 88 21.57 -18.39 17.25
CA ASP A 88 21.34 -18.02 18.65
C ASP A 88 21.02 -16.52 18.79
N LYS A 89 21.72 -15.68 18.03
CA LYS A 89 21.42 -14.24 17.97
C LYS A 89 20.03 -13.97 17.38
N PHE A 90 19.65 -14.72 16.36
CA PHE A 90 18.30 -14.65 15.78
C PHE A 90 17.23 -15.04 16.80
N ARG A 91 17.39 -16.16 17.51
CA ARG A 91 16.46 -16.59 18.57
C ARG A 91 16.32 -15.54 19.65
N LEU A 92 17.45 -15.06 20.20
CA LEU A 92 17.47 -14.04 21.26
C LEU A 92 16.80 -12.73 20.81
N LYS A 93 16.97 -12.32 19.56
CA LYS A 93 16.31 -11.12 19.01
C LYS A 93 14.79 -11.21 19.16
N TYR A 94 14.20 -12.36 18.84
CA TYR A 94 12.74 -12.52 18.82
C TYR A 94 12.16 -13.06 20.13
N SER A 95 12.90 -13.82 20.94
CA SER A 95 12.37 -14.36 22.20
C SER A 95 12.48 -13.39 23.37
N ASN A 96 13.44 -12.45 23.34
CA ASN A 96 13.63 -11.42 24.37
C ASN A 96 12.86 -10.12 24.05
N VAL A 97 11.57 -10.23 23.78
CA VAL A 97 10.70 -9.08 23.47
C VAL A 97 9.44 -9.09 24.31
N SER A 98 8.98 -7.90 24.69
CA SER A 98 7.75 -7.68 25.44
C SER A 98 6.51 -7.85 24.54
N LEU A 99 6.63 -7.57 23.25
CA LEU A 99 5.54 -7.67 22.27
C LEU A 99 6.07 -8.07 20.89
N LEU A 100 5.51 -9.14 20.33
CA LEU A 100 5.72 -9.59 18.96
C LEU A 100 4.43 -9.40 18.14
N LEU A 101 4.52 -8.57 17.12
CA LEU A 101 3.48 -8.29 16.13
C LEU A 101 3.89 -8.96 14.82
N MET A 102 3.20 -10.03 14.44
CA MET A 102 3.54 -10.79 13.24
C MET A 102 2.41 -10.69 12.20
N ASP A 103 2.71 -10.02 11.09
CA ASP A 103 1.79 -9.80 9.99
C ASP A 103 1.85 -10.95 8.97
N GLU A 104 0.74 -11.15 8.24
CA GLU A 104 0.60 -12.12 7.15
C GLU A 104 0.94 -13.58 7.54
N ILE A 105 0.37 -14.07 8.64
CA ILE A 105 0.66 -15.41 9.17
C ILE A 105 0.36 -16.54 8.16
N GLN A 106 -0.54 -16.30 7.19
CA GLN A 106 -0.83 -17.23 6.10
C GLN A 106 0.41 -17.55 5.22
N SER A 107 1.42 -16.68 5.21
CA SER A 107 2.64 -16.88 4.44
C SER A 107 3.55 -17.98 5.03
N LEU A 108 3.26 -18.48 6.24
CA LEU A 108 3.96 -19.63 6.83
C LEU A 108 3.53 -20.96 6.21
N VAL A 109 2.42 -20.98 5.46
CA VAL A 109 1.96 -22.21 4.82
C VAL A 109 3.09 -22.74 3.93
N TYR A 110 3.39 -24.03 4.08
CA TYR A 110 4.50 -24.74 3.42
C TYR A 110 5.92 -24.42 3.92
N ARG A 111 6.12 -23.45 4.82
CA ARG A 111 7.44 -23.12 5.39
C ARG A 111 7.72 -23.87 6.70
N GLN A 112 7.73 -25.21 6.65
CA GLN A 112 7.80 -26.06 7.86
C GLN A 112 8.98 -25.72 8.79
N ARG A 113 10.16 -25.43 8.23
CA ARG A 113 11.34 -25.05 9.02
C ARG A 113 11.12 -23.73 9.77
N THR A 114 10.63 -22.71 9.07
CA THR A 114 10.26 -21.41 9.66
C THR A 114 9.19 -21.57 10.75
N THR A 115 8.16 -22.39 10.50
CA THR A 115 7.09 -22.67 11.46
C THR A 115 7.61 -23.31 12.75
N LYS A 116 8.50 -24.31 12.63
CA LYS A 116 9.11 -24.97 13.79
C LYS A 116 9.95 -23.99 14.62
N GLU A 117 10.73 -23.16 13.96
CA GLU A 117 11.60 -22.19 14.64
C GLU A 117 10.77 -21.10 15.34
N LEU A 118 9.75 -20.57 14.66
CA LEU A 118 8.80 -19.64 15.26
C LEU A 118 8.12 -20.23 16.50
N LEU A 119 7.71 -21.51 16.46
CA LEU A 119 7.11 -22.18 17.60
C LEU A 119 8.01 -22.16 18.85
N LEU A 120 9.32 -22.41 18.68
CA LEU A 120 10.27 -22.39 19.79
C LEU A 120 10.33 -20.99 20.43
N ILE A 121 10.47 -19.97 19.60
CA ILE A 121 10.50 -18.56 20.02
C ILE A 121 9.22 -18.18 20.77
N LEU A 122 8.05 -18.54 20.24
CA LEU A 122 6.77 -18.22 20.87
C LEU A 122 6.60 -18.90 22.22
N ASN A 123 7.12 -20.12 22.39
CA ASN A 123 7.09 -20.82 23.67
C ASN A 123 8.01 -20.15 24.70
N GLU A 124 9.19 -19.66 24.30
CA GLU A 124 10.06 -18.88 25.16
C GLU A 124 9.42 -17.55 25.57
N MET A 125 8.87 -16.82 24.60
CA MET A 125 8.15 -15.57 24.86
C MET A 125 7.01 -15.74 25.86
N LYS A 126 6.20 -16.80 25.71
CA LYS A 126 5.09 -17.08 26.64
C LYS A 126 5.57 -17.32 28.07
N LYS A 127 6.71 -17.99 28.25
CA LYS A 127 7.30 -18.18 29.59
C LYS A 127 7.77 -16.86 30.20
N ALA A 128 8.18 -15.91 29.36
CA ALA A 128 8.59 -14.57 29.76
C ALA A 128 7.42 -13.55 29.80
N ASN A 129 6.16 -14.00 29.75
CA ASN A 129 4.97 -13.14 29.68
C ASN A 129 4.94 -12.16 28.49
N GLY A 130 5.65 -12.48 27.41
CA GLY A 130 5.62 -11.71 26.16
C GLY A 130 4.24 -11.75 25.49
N ARG A 131 3.84 -10.61 24.91
CA ARG A 131 2.58 -10.45 24.18
C ARG A 131 2.76 -10.85 22.72
N ILE A 132 1.78 -11.56 22.17
CA ILE A 132 1.85 -12.04 20.78
C ILE A 132 0.56 -11.65 20.05
N VAL A 133 0.71 -10.98 18.91
CA VAL A 133 -0.40 -10.62 18.02
C VAL A 133 -0.09 -11.10 16.61
N PHE A 134 -1.02 -11.83 16.03
CA PHE A 134 -0.97 -12.29 14.65
C PHE A 134 -1.98 -11.56 13.78
N SER A 135 -1.62 -11.32 12.54
CA SER A 135 -2.53 -10.86 11.49
C SER A 135 -2.60 -11.85 10.33
N GLY A 136 -3.76 -11.96 9.68
CA GLY A 136 -3.90 -12.76 8.46
C GLY A 136 -5.06 -12.36 7.56
N ASN A 137 -5.10 -12.94 6.36
CA ASN A 137 -6.12 -12.62 5.35
C ASN A 137 -7.37 -13.52 5.41
N CYS A 138 -7.34 -14.60 6.18
CA CYS A 138 -8.45 -15.55 6.31
C CYS A 138 -8.58 -16.04 7.76
N PRO A 139 -9.72 -16.66 8.13
CA PRO A 139 -9.84 -17.34 9.41
C PRO A 139 -8.70 -18.34 9.66
N HIS A 140 -8.26 -18.49 10.92
CA HIS A 140 -7.12 -19.36 11.26
C HIS A 140 -7.32 -20.84 10.90
N ASN A 141 -8.56 -21.28 10.72
CA ASN A 141 -8.95 -22.61 10.26
C ASN A 141 -9.01 -22.76 8.73
N MET A 142 -8.77 -21.69 7.98
CA MET A 142 -8.66 -21.70 6.53
C MET A 142 -7.23 -21.54 6.02
N ILE A 143 -6.29 -21.16 6.90
CA ILE A 143 -4.87 -21.09 6.54
C ILE A 143 -4.38 -22.47 6.09
N GLY A 144 -3.80 -22.56 4.89
CA GLY A 144 -3.26 -23.82 4.36
C GLY A 144 -4.29 -24.83 3.87
N LYS A 145 -5.57 -24.44 3.70
CA LYS A 145 -6.59 -25.32 3.11
C LYS A 145 -6.34 -25.56 1.62
N LYS A 146 -5.56 -26.61 1.34
CA LYS A 146 -5.77 -27.47 0.18
C LYS A 146 -6.56 -28.74 0.55
N TYR A 147 -6.59 -29.15 1.83
CA TYR A 147 -7.37 -30.29 2.32
C TYR A 147 -7.72 -30.12 3.82
N ASP A 148 -8.96 -30.46 4.19
CA ASP A 148 -9.55 -30.59 5.53
C ASP A 148 -9.82 -29.36 6.43
N GLU A 149 -10.96 -29.45 7.14
CA GLU A 149 -11.51 -28.49 8.11
C GLU A 149 -10.68 -28.37 9.41
N LYS A 150 -9.41 -27.96 9.30
CA LYS A 150 -8.50 -27.91 10.47
C LYS A 150 -8.04 -26.50 10.83
N LYS A 151 -8.06 -26.20 12.13
CA LYS A 151 -7.45 -25.02 12.74
C LYS A 151 -5.92 -25.04 12.58
N TRP A 152 -5.40 -24.41 11.52
CA TRP A 152 -4.00 -24.52 11.13
C TRP A 152 -3.04 -23.97 12.18
N LEU A 153 -3.35 -22.82 12.80
CA LEU A 153 -2.52 -22.27 13.88
C LEU A 153 -2.46 -23.20 15.10
N GLU A 154 -3.59 -23.73 15.54
CA GLU A 154 -3.64 -24.66 16.68
C GLU A 154 -2.87 -25.96 16.39
N LYS A 155 -2.97 -26.48 15.16
CA LYS A 155 -2.27 -27.70 14.75
C LYS A 155 -0.76 -27.51 14.63
N ASN A 156 -0.32 -26.44 13.96
CA ASN A 156 1.06 -26.30 13.51
C ASN A 156 1.92 -25.43 14.43
N LEU A 157 1.29 -24.51 15.17
CA LEU A 157 1.97 -23.67 16.15
C LEU A 157 1.61 -24.05 17.60
N HIS A 158 0.80 -25.08 17.84
CA HIS A 158 0.36 -25.49 19.19
C HIS A 158 -0.16 -24.32 20.06
N ILE A 159 -0.69 -23.29 19.40
CA ILE A 159 -1.24 -22.10 20.04
C ILE A 159 -2.74 -22.29 20.13
N LYS A 160 -3.26 -22.45 21.36
CA LYS A 160 -4.70 -22.46 21.60
C LYS A 160 -5.24 -21.04 21.46
N LEU A 161 -6.11 -20.81 20.48
CA LEU A 161 -6.83 -19.56 20.32
C LEU A 161 -8.24 -19.72 20.89
N SER A 162 -8.59 -18.90 21.87
CA SER A 162 -9.97 -18.80 22.31
C SER A 162 -10.78 -18.00 21.30
N SER A 163 -12.10 -18.20 21.23
CA SER A 163 -12.97 -17.37 20.38
C SER A 163 -12.89 -15.88 20.74
N LYS A 164 -12.57 -15.56 22.00
CA LYS A 164 -12.38 -14.18 22.49
C LYS A 164 -11.01 -13.58 22.13
N SER A 165 -10.07 -14.43 21.70
CA SER A 165 -8.72 -14.05 21.22
C SER A 165 -8.68 -13.80 19.71
N ILE A 166 -9.79 -14.01 19.01
CA ILE A 166 -9.88 -13.90 17.56
C ILE A 166 -10.85 -12.78 17.24
N ALA A 167 -10.43 -11.83 16.41
CA ALA A 167 -11.32 -10.79 15.91
C ALA A 167 -11.24 -10.68 14.39
N VAL A 168 -12.42 -10.59 13.78
CA VAL A 168 -12.56 -10.34 12.35
C VAL A 168 -12.71 -8.84 12.10
N ILE A 169 -12.11 -8.36 11.01
CA ILE A 169 -12.26 -7.02 10.50
C ILE A 169 -12.99 -7.13 9.16
N HIS A 170 -14.22 -6.63 9.14
CA HIS A 170 -15.04 -6.61 7.94
C HIS A 170 -14.78 -5.36 7.09
N LYS A 171 -15.32 -5.34 5.88
CA LYS A 171 -15.38 -4.11 5.08
C LYS A 171 -16.14 -3.03 5.86
N PRO A 172 -15.72 -1.76 5.76
CA PRO A 172 -16.38 -0.64 6.42
C PRO A 172 -17.82 -0.47 5.92
N ASP A 173 -18.77 -0.25 6.83
CA ASP A 173 -20.11 0.22 6.47
C ASP A 173 -20.06 1.68 6.00
N LEU A 174 -21.17 2.19 5.45
CA LEU A 174 -21.24 3.54 4.90
C LEU A 174 -20.90 4.60 5.96
N GLU A 175 -21.42 4.46 7.18
CA GLU A 175 -21.16 5.39 8.29
C GLU A 175 -19.68 5.46 8.63
N THR A 176 -19.00 4.31 8.69
CA THR A 176 -17.56 4.21 8.94
C THR A 176 -16.75 4.86 7.82
N ARG A 177 -17.18 4.69 6.56
CA ARG A 177 -16.53 5.35 5.40
C ARG A 177 -16.67 6.88 5.46
N ILE A 178 -17.85 7.38 5.80
CA ILE A 178 -18.10 8.82 5.99
C ILE A 178 -17.23 9.36 7.13
N ALA A 179 -17.23 8.70 8.28
CA ALA A 179 -16.43 9.10 9.44
C ALA A 179 -14.93 9.11 9.13
N PHE A 180 -14.45 8.15 8.34
CA PHE A 180 -13.06 8.12 7.89
C PHE A 180 -12.71 9.29 6.99
N LEU A 181 -13.53 9.59 5.98
CA LEU A 181 -13.31 10.72 5.09
C LEU A 181 -13.31 12.05 5.85
N LYS A 182 -14.27 12.24 6.78
CA LYS A 182 -14.33 13.42 7.67
C LYS A 182 -13.05 13.56 8.50
N GLY A 183 -12.67 12.50 9.22
CA GLY A 183 -11.45 12.54 10.04
C GLY A 183 -10.19 12.78 9.21
N LYS A 184 -10.13 12.28 7.97
CA LYS A 184 -9.03 12.57 7.04
C LYS A 184 -9.00 14.02 6.58
N ALA A 185 -10.14 14.61 6.26
CA ALA A 185 -10.25 16.02 5.89
C ALA A 185 -9.85 16.93 7.06
N GLU A 186 -10.29 16.60 8.28
CA GLU A 186 -9.96 17.34 9.51
C GLU A 186 -8.46 17.31 9.82
N ILE A 187 -7.82 16.14 9.78
CA ILE A 187 -6.36 16.00 10.00
C ILE A 187 -5.57 16.86 9.01
N LYS A 188 -6.10 17.06 7.80
CA LYS A 188 -5.48 17.86 6.75
C LYS A 188 -5.90 19.33 6.77
N ASN A 189 -6.79 19.71 7.69
CA ASN A 189 -7.35 21.06 7.80
C ASN A 189 -7.96 21.57 6.48
N ILE A 190 -8.69 20.69 5.79
CA ILE A 190 -9.33 21.01 4.50
C ILE A 190 -10.83 20.87 4.65
N ASN A 191 -11.56 21.89 4.21
CA ASN A 191 -13.02 21.88 4.21
C ASN A 191 -13.53 21.07 3.02
N VAL A 192 -14.20 19.95 3.30
CA VAL A 192 -14.86 19.12 2.29
C VAL A 192 -16.34 19.08 2.62
N GLY A 193 -17.18 19.49 1.68
CA GLY A 193 -18.63 19.48 1.86
C GLY A 193 -19.18 18.09 2.19
N ASP A 194 -20.21 18.03 3.03
CA ASP A 194 -20.86 16.78 3.42
C ASP A 194 -21.46 16.02 2.22
N ASP A 195 -21.93 16.77 1.21
CA ASP A 195 -22.41 16.25 -0.06
C ASP A 195 -21.31 15.50 -0.83
N VAL A 196 -20.09 16.06 -0.86
CA VAL A 196 -18.92 15.42 -1.47
C VAL A 196 -18.52 14.17 -0.71
N ILE A 197 -18.44 14.24 0.62
CA ILE A 197 -18.10 13.09 1.47
C ILE A 197 -19.11 11.95 1.26
N GLN A 198 -20.39 12.27 1.24
CA GLN A 198 -21.45 11.29 1.03
C GLN A 198 -21.40 10.71 -0.39
N TYR A 199 -21.12 11.54 -1.40
CA TYR A 199 -20.91 11.09 -2.77
C TYR A 199 -19.74 10.10 -2.86
N LEU A 200 -18.58 10.42 -2.30
CA LEU A 200 -17.41 9.53 -2.29
C LEU A 200 -17.70 8.20 -1.56
N ALA A 201 -18.30 8.27 -0.37
CA ALA A 201 -18.58 7.10 0.46
C ALA A 201 -19.63 6.16 -0.15
N ASN A 202 -20.59 6.67 -0.91
CA ASN A 202 -21.60 5.85 -1.60
C ASN A 202 -21.05 5.13 -2.83
N ASN A 203 -20.07 5.74 -3.49
CA ASN A 203 -19.56 5.25 -4.76
C ASN A 203 -18.34 4.33 -4.65
N ILE A 204 -17.66 4.30 -3.51
CA ILE A 204 -16.47 3.47 -3.26
C ILE A 204 -16.76 2.51 -2.09
N ASP A 205 -16.92 1.22 -2.40
CA ASP A 205 -17.24 0.14 -1.44
C ASP A 205 -16.15 -0.95 -1.34
N SER A 206 -15.03 -0.77 -2.02
CA SER A 206 -13.99 -1.79 -2.18
C SER A 206 -13.16 -1.99 -0.91
N ASN A 207 -12.37 -0.99 -0.50
CA ASN A 207 -11.52 -0.97 0.70
C ASN A 207 -11.09 0.47 1.10
N MET A 208 -10.55 0.62 2.31
CA MET A 208 -10.19 1.95 2.87
C MET A 208 -9.04 2.64 2.15
N ARG A 209 -8.13 1.88 1.51
CA ARG A 209 -7.00 2.47 0.77
C ARG A 209 -7.51 3.17 -0.49
N GLU A 210 -8.39 2.51 -1.24
CA GLU A 210 -8.99 3.11 -2.43
C GLU A 210 -9.84 4.33 -2.08
N LEU A 211 -10.62 4.26 -1.00
CA LEU A 211 -11.36 5.41 -0.50
C LEU A 211 -10.44 6.59 -0.15
N ASN A 212 -9.30 6.32 0.49
CA ASN A 212 -8.28 7.34 0.76
C ASN A 212 -7.72 7.91 -0.55
N GLY A 213 -7.32 7.05 -1.49
CA GLY A 213 -6.71 7.50 -2.74
C GLY A 213 -7.64 8.36 -3.60
N VAL A 214 -8.94 8.05 -3.60
CA VAL A 214 -9.94 8.92 -4.25
C VAL A 214 -9.98 10.29 -3.57
N LEU A 215 -10.03 10.36 -2.24
CA LEU A 215 -10.01 11.63 -1.51
C LEU A 215 -8.73 12.43 -1.83
N GLU A 216 -7.55 11.79 -1.78
CA GLU A 216 -6.28 12.43 -2.13
C GLU A 216 -6.29 12.96 -3.57
N THR A 217 -6.86 12.21 -4.49
CA THR A 217 -6.97 12.59 -5.90
C THR A 217 -7.88 13.82 -6.07
N VAL A 218 -9.05 13.83 -5.44
CA VAL A 218 -9.97 14.99 -5.46
C VAL A 218 -9.30 16.23 -4.88
N MET A 219 -8.60 16.09 -3.76
CA MET A 219 -7.88 17.17 -3.12
C MET A 219 -6.74 17.70 -3.99
N GLY A 220 -5.99 16.80 -4.65
CA GLY A 220 -4.94 17.20 -5.60
C GLY A 220 -5.48 17.96 -6.80
N TYR A 221 -6.64 17.57 -7.34
CA TYR A 221 -7.29 18.34 -8.40
C TYR A 221 -7.79 19.71 -7.92
N ALA A 222 -8.32 19.80 -6.70
CA ALA A 222 -8.78 21.07 -6.13
C ALA A 222 -7.62 22.06 -5.93
N GLU A 223 -6.50 21.57 -5.39
CA GLU A 223 -5.28 22.36 -5.20
C GLU A 223 -4.70 22.83 -6.53
N LEU A 224 -4.64 21.96 -7.53
CA LEU A 224 -4.19 22.33 -8.88
C LEU A 224 -5.04 23.46 -9.46
N LEU A 225 -6.36 23.27 -9.45
CA LEU A 225 -7.30 24.17 -10.12
C LEU A 225 -7.57 25.42 -9.29
N GLN A 226 -7.00 25.52 -8.09
CA GLN A 226 -7.30 26.55 -7.09
C GLN A 226 -8.81 26.73 -6.92
N SER A 227 -9.52 25.61 -6.85
CA SER A 227 -10.98 25.57 -6.81
C SER A 227 -11.47 24.86 -5.56
N ASP A 228 -12.67 25.19 -5.11
CA ASP A 228 -13.32 24.47 -4.02
C ASP A 228 -13.56 23.00 -4.37
N ILE A 229 -13.58 22.16 -3.33
CA ILE A 229 -13.90 20.73 -3.46
C ILE A 229 -15.42 20.60 -3.63
N THR A 230 -15.86 20.29 -4.85
CA THR A 230 -17.27 20.10 -5.20
C THR A 230 -17.57 18.68 -5.64
N THR A 231 -18.85 18.31 -5.66
CA THR A 231 -19.31 16.99 -6.15
C THR A 231 -18.98 16.79 -7.62
N ASP A 232 -19.03 17.85 -8.44
CA ASP A 232 -18.60 17.80 -9.85
C ASP A 232 -17.11 17.49 -10.00
N LEU A 233 -16.27 18.11 -9.18
CA LEU A 233 -14.83 17.83 -9.16
C LEU A 233 -14.57 16.39 -8.71
N ALA A 234 -15.28 15.95 -7.67
CA ALA A 234 -15.23 14.58 -7.19
C ALA A 234 -15.65 13.57 -8.27
N ALA A 235 -16.73 13.82 -8.99
CA ALA A 235 -17.18 13.00 -10.10
C ALA A 235 -16.14 12.93 -11.22
N LYS A 236 -15.49 14.05 -11.57
CA LYS A 236 -14.42 14.09 -12.58
C LYS A 236 -13.19 13.26 -12.18
N ALA A 237 -12.82 13.27 -10.90
CA ALA A 237 -11.74 12.44 -10.35
C ALA A 237 -12.13 10.95 -10.30
N LEU A 238 -13.38 10.68 -9.91
CA LEU A 238 -13.96 9.35 -9.76
C LEU A 238 -14.23 8.63 -11.09
N GLN A 239 -14.34 9.31 -12.24
CA GLN A 239 -14.43 8.64 -13.55
C GLN A 239 -13.28 7.65 -13.79
N GLY A 240 -12.14 7.88 -13.14
CA GLY A 240 -11.02 6.96 -13.13
C GLY A 240 -11.16 5.75 -12.22
N PHE A 241 -12.15 5.68 -11.33
CA PHE A 241 -12.39 4.66 -10.29
C PHE A 241 -13.76 3.92 -10.41
N LEU A 242 -14.84 4.58 -10.84
CA LEU A 242 -16.24 4.11 -10.73
C LEU A 242 -16.67 2.92 -11.59
N ALA A 243 -15.81 2.35 -12.42
CA ALA A 243 -16.24 1.29 -13.36
C ALA A 243 -16.36 -0.12 -12.72
N ASN A 244 -16.48 -0.21 -11.40
CA ASN A 244 -16.69 -1.47 -10.67
C ASN A 244 -18.12 -1.67 -10.13
N SER A 245 -18.98 -0.64 -10.15
CA SER A 245 -20.34 -0.77 -9.63
C SER A 245 -21.29 -1.20 -10.74
N SER A 246 -21.71 -2.46 -10.70
CA SER A 246 -22.72 -3.04 -11.58
C SER A 246 -23.94 -2.12 -11.75
N GLY A 247 -24.26 -1.76 -12.99
CA GLY A 247 -25.65 -1.60 -13.45
C GLY A 247 -26.42 -0.32 -13.16
N ASN A 248 -25.82 0.77 -12.66
CA ASN A 248 -26.52 2.06 -12.60
C ASN A 248 -26.03 3.01 -13.69
N VAL A 249 -26.96 3.36 -14.58
CA VAL A 249 -26.82 4.38 -15.62
C VAL A 249 -26.46 5.71 -14.93
N ILE A 250 -25.21 6.14 -15.06
CA ILE A 250 -24.82 7.50 -14.73
C ILE A 250 -25.38 8.38 -15.86
N PRO A 251 -26.12 9.47 -15.58
CA PRO A 251 -26.49 10.43 -16.61
C PRO A 251 -25.21 10.91 -17.28
N GLN A 252 -25.18 10.87 -18.62
CA GLN A 252 -24.10 11.44 -19.40
C GLN A 252 -23.97 12.91 -19.02
N VAL A 253 -23.00 13.24 -18.16
CA VAL A 253 -22.56 14.61 -17.97
C VAL A 253 -21.83 14.96 -19.26
N ASP A 254 -22.39 15.89 -20.02
CA ASP A 254 -21.85 16.40 -21.28
C ASP A 254 -20.33 16.62 -21.18
N THR A 255 -19.57 15.72 -21.79
CA THR A 255 -18.09 15.73 -21.83
C THR A 255 -17.56 16.72 -22.86
N LYS A 256 -18.12 17.94 -22.89
CA LYS A 256 -17.73 19.01 -23.83
C LYS A 256 -17.09 20.23 -23.17
N ASN A 257 -16.72 20.17 -21.89
CA ASN A 257 -15.97 21.26 -21.28
C ASN A 257 -14.46 21.01 -21.38
N GLU A 258 -13.86 21.80 -22.27
CA GLU A 258 -12.44 21.94 -22.58
C GLU A 258 -11.58 22.02 -21.32
N ILE A 259 -10.68 21.04 -21.16
CA ILE A 259 -9.47 21.23 -20.37
C ILE A 259 -8.44 21.77 -21.37
N ASN A 260 -8.21 23.08 -21.37
CA ASN A 260 -7.19 23.74 -22.19
C ASN A 260 -5.79 23.13 -21.92
N GLU A 261 -4.95 23.06 -22.96
CA GLU A 261 -3.57 22.54 -22.92
C GLU A 261 -2.74 23.10 -21.75
N ASP A 262 -2.94 24.38 -21.39
CA ASP A 262 -2.29 25.03 -20.25
C ASP A 262 -2.58 24.33 -18.91
N LYS A 263 -3.82 23.88 -18.65
CA LYS A 263 -4.19 23.25 -17.36
C LYS A 263 -3.65 21.83 -17.23
N THR A 264 -3.44 21.17 -18.36
CA THR A 264 -2.93 19.80 -18.48
C THR A 264 -1.43 19.74 -18.19
N SER A 265 -0.66 20.66 -18.78
CA SER A 265 0.76 20.86 -18.45
C SER A 265 0.92 21.28 -16.98
N ASN A 266 0.02 22.11 -16.45
CA ASN A 266 0.06 22.53 -15.05
C ASN A 266 -0.07 21.38 -14.04
N PHE A 267 -0.85 20.31 -14.33
CA PHE A 267 -0.96 19.20 -13.37
C PHE A 267 0.29 18.33 -13.32
N ALA A 268 0.89 18.06 -14.47
CA ALA A 268 2.17 17.36 -14.55
C ALA A 268 3.24 18.13 -13.77
N HIS A 269 3.34 19.45 -13.99
CA HIS A 269 4.24 20.31 -13.23
C HIS A 269 3.92 20.36 -11.74
N PHE A 270 2.63 20.42 -11.36
CA PHE A 270 2.21 20.37 -9.96
C PHE A 270 2.64 19.07 -9.29
N LEU A 271 2.38 17.91 -9.91
CA LEU A 271 2.78 16.62 -9.38
C LEU A 271 4.30 16.50 -9.23
N ILE A 272 5.07 16.95 -10.23
CA ILE A 272 6.54 17.01 -10.14
C ILE A 272 6.94 17.87 -8.94
N SER A 273 6.41 19.09 -8.85
CA SER A 273 6.78 20.03 -7.78
C SER A 273 6.48 19.46 -6.39
N GLU A 274 5.32 18.82 -6.20
CA GLU A 274 4.93 18.28 -4.91
C GLU A 274 5.72 17.03 -4.53
N VAL A 275 5.97 16.13 -5.50
CA VAL A 275 6.79 14.93 -5.28
C VAL A 275 8.23 15.32 -4.91
N VAL A 276 8.76 16.37 -5.53
CA VAL A 276 10.12 16.83 -5.29
C VAL A 276 10.25 17.64 -4.01
N ALA A 277 9.26 18.47 -3.68
CA ALA A 277 9.24 19.26 -2.45
C ALA A 277 8.98 18.40 -1.21
N ASN A 278 8.03 17.45 -1.29
CA ASN A 278 7.55 16.65 -0.16
C ASN A 278 7.57 15.14 -0.47
N PRO A 279 8.73 14.53 -0.75
CA PRO A 279 8.79 13.12 -1.10
C PRO A 279 8.29 12.23 0.02
N GLY A 280 7.50 11.23 -0.37
CA GLY A 280 6.82 10.34 0.56
C GLY A 280 5.68 10.98 1.35
N GLY A 281 5.35 12.23 1.03
CA GLY A 281 4.32 13.05 1.67
C GLY A 281 2.91 12.70 1.23
N LYS A 282 2.11 13.73 0.90
CA LYS A 282 0.67 13.62 0.66
C LYS A 282 0.32 12.68 -0.50
N TYR A 283 1.14 12.69 -1.56
CA TYR A 283 0.89 11.97 -2.80
C TYR A 283 1.82 10.77 -2.93
N ASN A 284 1.65 9.78 -2.05
CA ASN A 284 2.44 8.55 -2.08
C ASN A 284 1.56 7.29 -1.84
N PRO A 285 1.50 6.34 -2.79
CA PRO A 285 2.12 6.37 -4.12
C PRO A 285 1.42 7.34 -5.08
N VAL A 286 2.10 7.70 -6.18
CA VAL A 286 1.47 8.27 -7.38
C VAL A 286 1.30 7.16 -8.42
N TYR A 287 0.09 7.02 -8.98
CA TYR A 287 -0.19 6.07 -10.05
C TYR A 287 -0.69 6.79 -11.30
N LEU A 288 0.09 6.74 -12.37
CA LEU A 288 -0.19 7.33 -13.68
C LEU A 288 -0.77 6.26 -14.60
N TYR A 289 -1.88 6.51 -15.28
CA TYR A 289 -2.41 5.54 -16.24
C TYR A 289 -2.97 6.18 -17.50
N GLY A 290 -2.95 5.43 -18.60
CA GLY A 290 -3.44 5.91 -19.89
C GLY A 290 -2.92 5.05 -21.04
N ASP A 291 -3.41 5.34 -22.23
CA ASP A 291 -3.09 4.71 -23.49
C ASP A 291 -1.60 4.90 -23.83
N THR A 292 -1.13 4.10 -24.77
CA THR A 292 0.21 4.25 -25.34
C THR A 292 0.36 5.66 -25.94
N GLY A 293 1.48 6.33 -25.64
CA GLY A 293 1.73 7.69 -26.10
C GLY A 293 1.08 8.80 -25.26
N ALA A 294 0.39 8.48 -24.16
CA ALA A 294 -0.18 9.48 -23.25
C ALA A 294 0.86 10.26 -22.40
N GLY A 295 2.16 10.14 -22.67
CA GLY A 295 3.22 10.85 -21.94
C GLY A 295 3.58 10.27 -20.55
N LYS A 296 3.08 9.07 -20.20
CA LYS A 296 3.33 8.43 -18.88
C LYS A 296 4.82 8.30 -18.56
N THR A 297 5.59 7.69 -19.47
CA THR A 297 7.03 7.48 -19.34
C THR A 297 7.80 8.79 -19.27
N HIS A 298 7.41 9.79 -20.08
CA HIS A 298 8.03 11.12 -20.06
C HIS A 298 7.86 11.80 -18.69
N LEU A 299 6.63 11.85 -18.17
CA LEU A 299 6.36 12.42 -16.84
C LEU A 299 7.11 11.68 -15.72
N LEU A 300 7.23 10.35 -15.84
CA LEU A 300 8.02 9.53 -14.93
C LEU A 300 9.50 9.93 -14.92
N HIS A 301 10.09 10.13 -16.10
CA HIS A 301 11.46 10.62 -16.22
C HIS A 301 11.62 12.05 -15.71
N ASP A 302 10.69 12.95 -16.03
CA ASP A 302 10.73 14.34 -15.56
C ASP A 302 10.72 14.42 -14.02
N ILE A 303 9.88 13.59 -13.36
CA ILE A 303 9.88 13.48 -11.90
C ILE A 303 11.24 12.99 -11.39
N GLY A 304 11.81 11.96 -12.03
CA GLY A 304 13.11 11.40 -11.65
C GLY A 304 14.26 12.40 -11.76
N ASP A 305 14.32 13.11 -12.89
CA ASP A 305 15.37 14.07 -13.20
C ASP A 305 15.29 15.29 -12.28
N GLU A 306 14.11 15.87 -12.09
CA GLU A 306 13.92 17.02 -11.20
C GLU A 306 14.17 16.63 -9.73
N PHE A 307 13.77 15.42 -9.32
CA PHE A 307 14.08 14.90 -7.98
C PHE A 307 15.58 14.75 -7.77
N LYS A 308 16.30 14.18 -8.74
CA LYS A 308 17.76 13.95 -8.66
C LYS A 308 18.53 15.27 -8.68
N LYS A 309 18.07 16.24 -9.47
CA LYS A 309 18.64 17.59 -9.52
C LYS A 309 18.54 18.30 -8.17
N ASN A 310 17.40 18.21 -7.50
CA ASN A 310 17.18 18.83 -6.19
C ASN A 310 17.74 17.97 -5.03
N ASN A 311 17.98 16.68 -5.25
CA ASN A 311 18.53 15.76 -4.25
C ASN A 311 19.66 14.88 -4.84
N PRO A 312 20.86 15.43 -5.12
CA PRO A 312 21.93 14.69 -5.81
C PRO A 312 22.40 13.42 -5.09
N GLU A 313 22.33 13.39 -3.76
CA GLU A 313 22.77 12.27 -2.93
C GLU A 313 21.73 11.15 -2.79
N LYS A 314 20.47 11.41 -3.15
CA LYS A 314 19.38 10.44 -2.98
C LYS A 314 19.38 9.37 -4.08
N ALA A 315 19.02 8.15 -3.70
CA ALA A 315 18.94 7.01 -4.58
C ALA A 315 17.64 7.03 -5.39
N VAL A 316 17.75 7.32 -6.69
CA VAL A 316 16.64 7.22 -7.65
C VAL A 316 16.76 5.90 -8.39
N VAL A 317 15.71 5.09 -8.35
CA VAL A 317 15.66 3.79 -9.03
C VAL A 317 14.53 3.81 -10.04
N TYR A 318 14.89 3.79 -11.32
CA TYR A 318 13.97 3.59 -12.43
C TYR A 318 14.03 2.14 -12.92
N THR A 319 12.86 1.56 -13.18
CA THR A 319 12.74 0.27 -13.86
C THR A 319 11.39 0.14 -14.55
N THR A 320 11.34 -0.59 -15.66
CA THR A 320 10.06 -1.08 -16.21
C THR A 320 9.66 -2.39 -15.55
N GLY A 321 8.36 -2.75 -15.60
CA GLY A 321 7.91 -4.06 -15.10
C GLY A 321 8.58 -5.25 -15.79
N GLY A 322 9.00 -5.09 -17.05
CA GLY A 322 9.78 -6.08 -17.79
C GLY A 322 11.21 -6.21 -17.26
N GLU A 323 11.93 -5.10 -17.13
CA GLU A 323 13.29 -5.06 -16.60
C GLU A 323 13.37 -5.59 -15.17
N PHE A 324 12.44 -5.18 -14.31
CA PHE A 324 12.34 -5.68 -12.94
C PHE A 324 12.22 -7.21 -12.91
N THR A 325 11.40 -7.77 -13.80
CA THR A 325 11.19 -9.20 -13.94
C THR A 325 12.48 -9.90 -14.36
N GLU A 326 13.18 -9.38 -15.36
CA GLU A 326 14.43 -9.94 -15.87
C GLU A 326 15.55 -9.85 -14.83
N GLU A 327 15.70 -8.71 -14.16
CA GLU A 327 16.71 -8.49 -13.12
C GLU A 327 16.46 -9.40 -11.91
N LEU A 328 15.20 -9.56 -11.48
CA LEU A 328 14.85 -10.48 -10.41
C LEU A 328 15.21 -11.92 -10.78
N ILE A 329 14.81 -12.39 -11.96
CA ILE A 329 15.13 -13.75 -12.43
C ILE A 329 16.65 -13.96 -12.53
N GLY A 330 17.37 -13.01 -13.11
CA GLY A 330 18.83 -13.03 -13.21
C GLY A 330 19.49 -13.08 -11.84
N SER A 331 19.02 -12.27 -10.88
CA SER A 331 19.56 -12.24 -9.52
C SER A 331 19.37 -13.55 -8.77
N VAL A 332 18.26 -14.26 -8.99
CA VAL A 332 18.05 -15.59 -8.41
C VAL A 332 19.00 -16.61 -9.06
N ARG A 333 19.13 -16.59 -10.39
CA ARG A 333 20.02 -17.49 -11.13
C ARG A 333 21.49 -17.33 -10.71
N ASP A 334 21.92 -16.08 -10.53
CA ASP A 334 23.31 -15.74 -10.24
C ASP A 334 23.59 -15.64 -8.73
N ASN A 335 22.63 -16.01 -7.87
CA ASN A 335 22.71 -15.93 -6.42
C ASN A 335 23.04 -14.52 -5.87
N LYS A 336 22.51 -13.49 -6.53
CA LYS A 336 22.67 -12.05 -6.22
C LYS A 336 21.37 -11.38 -5.76
N ILE A 337 20.38 -12.17 -5.31
CA ILE A 337 19.07 -11.67 -4.87
C ILE A 337 19.17 -10.59 -3.78
N GLU A 338 20.17 -10.67 -2.89
CA GLU A 338 20.37 -9.66 -1.84
C GLU A 338 20.79 -8.30 -2.41
N ILE A 339 21.64 -8.29 -3.44
CA ILE A 339 22.06 -7.05 -4.13
C ILE A 339 20.84 -6.42 -4.81
N PHE A 340 20.04 -7.23 -5.51
CA PHE A 340 18.80 -6.82 -6.12
C PHE A 340 17.85 -6.19 -5.08
N LEU A 341 17.55 -6.91 -3.99
CA LEU A 341 16.64 -6.40 -2.96
C LEU A 341 17.17 -5.11 -2.33
N LYS A 342 18.47 -5.00 -2.08
CA LYS A 342 19.08 -3.79 -1.51
C LYS A 342 18.96 -2.59 -2.44
N LYS A 343 19.17 -2.78 -3.75
CA LYS A 343 19.00 -1.72 -4.77
C LYS A 343 17.61 -1.11 -4.69
N TYR A 344 16.57 -1.94 -4.69
CA TYR A 344 15.19 -1.46 -4.74
C TYR A 344 14.62 -1.03 -3.38
N ARG A 345 14.91 -1.73 -2.29
CA ARG A 345 14.39 -1.40 -0.94
C ARG A 345 14.97 -0.08 -0.39
N ASN A 346 16.16 0.31 -0.83
CA ASN A 346 16.83 1.53 -0.39
C ASN A 346 16.60 2.72 -1.33
N ALA A 347 15.68 2.60 -2.29
CA ALA A 347 15.34 3.71 -3.17
C ALA A 347 14.67 4.83 -2.36
N ASP A 348 15.15 6.06 -2.50
CA ASP A 348 14.50 7.27 -2.00
C ASP A 348 13.35 7.71 -2.93
N LEU A 349 13.49 7.40 -4.21
CA LEU A 349 12.45 7.51 -5.24
C LEU A 349 12.46 6.23 -6.08
N LEU A 350 11.36 5.48 -6.03
CA LEU A 350 11.13 4.30 -6.86
C LEU A 350 10.16 4.62 -8.00
N LEU A 351 10.66 4.54 -9.21
CA LEU A 351 9.94 4.80 -10.46
C LEU A 351 9.69 3.46 -11.18
N LEU A 352 8.42 3.06 -11.28
CA LEU A 352 7.98 1.80 -11.88
C LEU A 352 7.16 2.06 -13.14
N ASP A 353 7.78 1.93 -14.31
CA ASP A 353 7.09 2.11 -15.59
C ASP A 353 6.45 0.80 -16.09
N ASP A 354 5.34 0.91 -16.81
CA ASP A 354 4.62 -0.20 -17.44
C ASP A 354 4.40 -1.41 -16.52
N ILE A 355 3.76 -1.17 -15.37
CA ILE A 355 3.56 -2.18 -14.32
C ILE A 355 2.79 -3.41 -14.79
N GLN A 356 1.97 -3.27 -15.85
CA GLN A 356 1.26 -4.37 -16.49
C GLN A 356 2.20 -5.49 -16.97
N LEU A 357 3.47 -5.19 -17.25
CA LEU A 357 4.47 -6.17 -17.67
C LEU A 357 4.88 -7.15 -16.55
N CYS A 358 4.67 -6.79 -15.28
CA CYS A 358 4.89 -7.68 -14.12
C CYS A 358 3.79 -8.72 -13.90
N SER A 359 2.69 -8.67 -14.66
CA SER A 359 1.45 -9.40 -14.36
C SER A 359 1.53 -10.93 -14.47
N ARG A 360 2.58 -11.50 -15.09
CA ARG A 360 2.54 -12.93 -15.49
C ARG A 360 2.93 -13.92 -14.41
N ARG A 361 3.70 -13.52 -13.38
CA ARG A 361 4.26 -14.46 -12.40
C ARG A 361 4.00 -14.02 -10.96
N LEU A 362 3.25 -14.83 -10.23
CA LEU A 362 2.90 -14.56 -8.82
C LEU A 362 4.13 -14.27 -7.93
N PRO A 363 5.24 -15.04 -7.98
CA PRO A 363 6.41 -14.75 -7.12
C PRO A 363 7.07 -13.40 -7.41
N ILE A 364 7.00 -12.91 -8.65
CA ILE A 364 7.55 -11.60 -9.04
C ILE A 364 6.71 -10.49 -8.44
N GLN A 365 5.39 -10.62 -8.52
CA GLN A 365 4.46 -9.68 -7.93
C GLN A 365 4.55 -9.65 -6.40
N GLU A 366 4.78 -10.80 -5.76
CA GLU A 366 5.08 -10.86 -4.32
C GLU A 366 6.39 -10.13 -4.00
N GLY A 367 7.46 -10.35 -4.77
CA GLY A 367 8.72 -9.63 -4.62
C GLY A 367 8.55 -8.11 -4.72
N LEU A 368 7.81 -7.66 -5.74
CA LEU A 368 7.46 -6.26 -5.95
C LEU A 368 6.66 -5.68 -4.78
N ARG A 369 5.65 -6.41 -4.28
CA ARG A 369 4.84 -5.98 -3.12
C ARG A 369 5.72 -5.73 -1.90
N ASN A 370 6.70 -6.59 -1.65
CA ASN A 370 7.61 -6.43 -0.52
C ASN A 370 8.54 -5.21 -0.66
N ILE A 371 9.02 -4.96 -1.87
CA ILE A 371 9.81 -3.76 -2.17
C ILE A 371 8.95 -2.51 -1.96
N PHE A 372 7.73 -2.52 -2.49
CA PHE A 372 6.77 -1.43 -2.31
C PHE A 372 6.54 -1.14 -0.81
N ASP A 373 6.25 -2.17 -0.02
CA ASP A 373 6.01 -2.01 1.43
C ASP A 373 7.25 -1.44 2.14
N ALA A 374 8.45 -1.90 1.79
CA ALA A 374 9.70 -1.39 2.38
C ALA A 374 9.95 0.09 2.05
N VAL A 375 9.74 0.50 0.81
CA VAL A 375 9.92 1.91 0.39
C VAL A 375 8.87 2.81 1.04
N MET A 376 7.61 2.38 1.12
CA MET A 376 6.55 3.11 1.83
C MET A 376 6.83 3.25 3.33
N ASP A 377 7.36 2.20 3.97
CA ASP A 377 7.70 2.20 5.39
C ASP A 377 8.87 3.12 5.72
N ALA A 378 9.83 3.25 4.79
CA ALA A 378 10.92 4.23 4.85
C ALA A 378 10.44 5.67 4.63
N ASN A 379 9.15 5.88 4.31
CA ASN A 379 8.60 7.18 3.90
C ASN A 379 9.26 7.74 2.62
N ASN A 380 9.68 6.84 1.73
CA ASN A 380 10.27 7.19 0.44
C ASN A 380 9.20 7.24 -0.65
N GLN A 381 9.48 7.93 -1.74
CA GLN A 381 8.49 8.19 -2.79
C GLN A 381 8.38 7.00 -3.75
N ILE A 382 7.14 6.67 -4.14
CA ILE A 382 6.85 5.71 -5.20
C ILE A 382 6.01 6.39 -6.29
N VAL A 383 6.42 6.25 -7.54
CA VAL A 383 5.65 6.65 -8.73
C VAL A 383 5.55 5.45 -9.66
N ILE A 384 4.35 5.15 -10.12
CA ILE A 384 4.05 3.96 -10.92
C ILE A 384 3.29 4.41 -12.16
N SER A 385 3.55 3.77 -13.30
CA SER A 385 2.66 3.86 -14.45
C SER A 385 2.01 2.54 -14.82
N GLY A 386 0.86 2.63 -15.48
CA GLY A 386 0.18 1.50 -16.10
C GLY A 386 -0.62 1.90 -17.34
N ASP A 387 -1.12 0.89 -18.06
CA ASP A 387 -2.02 1.05 -19.20
C ASP A 387 -3.47 1.35 -18.80
N CYS A 388 -3.86 0.97 -17.58
CA CYS A 388 -5.21 1.10 -17.06
C CYS A 388 -5.18 1.44 -15.57
N PRO A 389 -6.27 1.95 -14.98
CA PRO A 389 -6.27 2.26 -13.55
C PRO A 389 -6.13 0.97 -12.72
N PRO A 390 -5.62 1.04 -11.47
CA PRO A 390 -5.17 -0.15 -10.74
C PRO A 390 -6.23 -1.25 -10.63
N TYR A 391 -7.50 -0.92 -10.40
CA TYR A 391 -8.58 -1.90 -10.27
C TYR A 391 -8.92 -2.64 -11.58
N LYS A 392 -8.59 -2.09 -12.75
CA LYS A 392 -8.76 -2.77 -14.05
C LYS A 392 -7.59 -3.67 -14.43
N SER A 393 -6.46 -3.59 -13.73
CA SER A 393 -5.27 -4.39 -14.00
C SER A 393 -5.46 -5.85 -13.54
N ARG A 394 -6.26 -6.63 -14.30
CA ARG A 394 -6.67 -7.99 -13.92
C ARG A 394 -5.50 -8.96 -13.70
N GLY A 395 -4.38 -8.73 -14.37
CA GLY A 395 -3.16 -9.53 -14.22
C GLY A 395 -2.36 -9.25 -12.94
N LEU A 396 -2.65 -8.17 -12.22
CA LEU A 396 -2.00 -7.83 -10.96
C LEU A 396 -2.74 -8.42 -9.76
N LEU A 397 -1.97 -8.79 -8.74
CA LEU A 397 -2.44 -9.16 -7.41
C LEU A 397 -3.35 -8.07 -6.84
N GLU A 398 -4.48 -8.49 -6.26
CA GLU A 398 -5.41 -7.57 -5.61
C GLU A 398 -4.73 -6.72 -4.52
N GLU A 399 -3.74 -7.29 -3.83
CA GLU A 399 -2.93 -6.64 -2.82
C GLU A 399 -2.05 -5.50 -3.37
N LEU A 400 -1.54 -5.64 -4.59
CA LEU A 400 -0.81 -4.58 -5.30
C LEU A 400 -1.78 -3.52 -5.81
N ARG A 401 -2.89 -3.93 -6.44
CA ARG A 401 -3.92 -2.99 -6.91
C ARG A 401 -4.42 -2.08 -5.78
N SER A 402 -4.74 -2.66 -4.62
CA SER A 402 -5.16 -1.90 -3.43
C SER A 402 -4.09 -0.95 -2.90
N ARG A 403 -2.81 -1.28 -3.03
CA ARG A 403 -1.70 -0.39 -2.64
C ARG A 403 -1.54 0.76 -3.62
N PHE A 404 -1.61 0.47 -4.91
CA PHE A 404 -1.50 1.47 -5.99
C PHE A 404 -2.65 2.47 -5.93
N SER A 405 -3.86 2.02 -5.59
CA SER A 405 -5.02 2.90 -5.33
C SER A 405 -4.94 3.65 -3.98
N GLY A 406 -3.91 3.46 -3.17
CA GLY A 406 -3.83 4.03 -1.82
C GLY A 406 -3.46 5.51 -1.77
N GLY A 407 -2.85 6.02 -2.84
CA GLY A 407 -2.47 7.42 -3.02
C GLY A 407 -3.18 8.05 -4.22
N VAL A 408 -2.49 8.92 -4.95
CA VAL A 408 -3.10 9.66 -6.07
C VAL A 408 -3.12 8.82 -7.33
N VAL A 409 -4.25 8.78 -8.02
CA VAL A 409 -4.42 8.07 -9.29
C VAL A 409 -4.79 9.06 -10.40
N VAL A 410 -4.01 9.05 -11.48
CA VAL A 410 -4.03 10.09 -12.52
C VAL A 410 -4.27 9.48 -13.89
N ASN A 411 -5.29 9.97 -14.59
CA ASN A 411 -5.62 9.54 -15.95
C ASN A 411 -4.94 10.38 -17.04
N MET A 412 -3.77 9.97 -17.49
CA MET A 412 -2.96 10.58 -18.54
C MET A 412 -3.65 10.68 -19.92
N ASN A 413 -4.74 9.95 -20.20
CA ASN A 413 -5.45 10.09 -21.49
C ASN A 413 -6.13 11.44 -21.68
N ARG A 414 -6.52 12.10 -20.59
CA ARG A 414 -6.98 13.48 -20.64
C ARG A 414 -5.85 14.48 -20.89
N TYR A 415 -4.62 14.00 -20.87
CA TYR A 415 -3.38 14.77 -20.97
C TYR A 415 -2.63 14.54 -22.27
N ARG A 416 -3.27 13.89 -23.25
CA ARG A 416 -2.71 13.82 -24.59
C ARG A 416 -2.44 15.25 -25.04
N LEU A 417 -1.16 15.64 -25.10
CA LEU A 417 -0.72 16.78 -25.89
C LEU A 417 -1.42 16.57 -27.23
N LYS A 418 -2.37 17.43 -27.58
CA LYS A 418 -2.77 17.51 -28.98
C LYS A 418 -1.48 17.99 -29.64
N GLU A 419 -0.74 17.08 -30.25
CA GLU A 419 0.18 17.47 -31.31
C GLU A 419 -0.65 18.38 -32.21
N LYS A 420 -0.25 19.65 -32.24
CA LYS A 420 -0.82 20.60 -33.18
C LYS A 420 -0.74 19.93 -34.55
N LEU A 421 -1.92 19.76 -35.13
CA LEU A 421 -2.13 19.89 -36.56
C LEU A 421 -1.44 21.16 -37.03
N ASP A 422 -0.17 21.06 -37.43
CA ASP A 422 0.40 21.96 -38.42
C ASP A 422 0.51 21.19 -39.73
N ASN A 423 -0.63 21.16 -40.43
CA ASN A 423 -0.67 21.09 -41.88
C ASN A 423 0.01 22.35 -42.45
N ASN A 424 1.33 22.42 -42.40
CA ASN A 424 2.15 23.38 -43.15
C ASN A 424 3.60 22.88 -43.29
N VAL A 425 3.76 21.66 -43.79
CA VAL A 425 5.00 21.24 -44.49
C VAL A 425 4.68 21.10 -45.98
N GLN A 426 4.33 22.22 -46.58
CA GLN A 426 4.69 22.54 -47.97
C GLN A 426 5.50 23.84 -47.86
N ASP A 427 6.69 23.88 -48.49
CA ASP A 427 7.64 25.01 -48.61
C ASP A 427 8.97 24.97 -47.83
N ILE A 428 9.62 23.80 -47.67
CA ILE A 428 11.09 23.76 -47.46
C ILE A 428 11.80 22.72 -48.36
N TRP A 429 11.32 22.57 -49.60
CA TRP A 429 12.16 22.07 -50.70
C TRP A 429 12.21 23.14 -51.79
N GLY A 430 12.90 24.23 -51.48
CA GLY A 430 13.37 25.16 -52.48
C GLY A 430 14.49 24.50 -53.28
N GLU A 431 14.19 24.15 -54.53
CA GLU A 431 15.17 23.90 -55.57
C GLU A 431 16.22 25.04 -55.64
N LYS A 432 17.48 24.63 -55.78
CA LYS A 432 18.59 25.26 -56.53
C LYS A 432 19.86 24.48 -56.13
N ARG A 433 20.66 23.90 -57.01
CA ARG A 433 20.78 23.97 -58.47
C ARG A 433 21.63 22.79 -58.93
#